data_AF-V9IIF2-F1
#
_entry.id   AF-V9IIF2-F1
#
_cell.length_a   1.000
_cell.length_b   1.000
_cell.length_c   1.000
_cell.angle_alpha   90.00
_cell.angle_beta   90.00
_cell.angle_gamma   90.00
#
_symmetry.space_group_name_H-M   'P 1'
#
loop_
_entity.id
_entity.type
_entity.pdbx_description
1 polymer ?
#
loop_
_entity_poly.entity_id
_entity_poly.type
_entity_poly.pdbx_seq_one_letter_code
_entity_poly.pdbx_strand_id
1 'polypeptide(L)'
;MKFKEKNDKEIRKELSPRNDLNINSNNDNQFFNECNENKNDVYDIDAQQWQILGVSTPIIKALKDQQFYQPTPIQALTLPPAILGHRDILGAAETGSGKTLAFGIPIINGILELKNKQFEIKKERNKIIENKGWICSENKTIEIDNSSSESDYEEDIDTVNENNIGCVRVINNIKFNETNTENYMEKPLYALILTPTRELAIQIKDHLTKAAKYTNIKIAVVLGGMAAVKQERILSKGPEIVIATPGRLWELIQYGNPHLSKVDSLKYLVIDETDRMLEKGHFQELQQLLEKINTNEKRLKERQTFVFSATLTMVHDIPEYLQKKKRKTY
;
A
#
# COMPACT_ATOMS: atom_id res chain seq x y z
N MET A 1 20.26 -48.28 26.89
CA MET A 1 18.84 -48.09 26.51
C MET A 1 18.72 -48.39 25.02
N LYS A 2 18.04 -49.50 24.67
CA LYS A 2 17.85 -49.94 23.27
C LYS A 2 16.66 -49.17 22.68
N PHE A 3 16.89 -48.41 21.60
CA PHE A 3 15.83 -47.91 20.74
C PHE A 3 15.39 -49.04 19.79
N LYS A 4 14.09 -49.28 19.69
CA LYS A 4 13.46 -50.14 18.69
C LYS A 4 12.48 -49.30 17.88
N GLU A 5 12.77 -49.19 16.59
CA GLU A 5 11.85 -48.75 15.54
C GLU A 5 10.63 -49.69 15.46
N LYS A 6 9.46 -49.14 15.14
CA LYS A 6 8.32 -49.91 14.64
C LYS A 6 7.74 -49.22 13.41
N ASN A 7 7.48 -50.07 12.43
CA ASN A 7 7.20 -49.79 11.03
C ASN A 7 5.78 -49.32 10.75
N ASP A 8 5.69 -48.47 9.73
CA ASP A 8 4.55 -48.31 8.83
C ASP A 8 4.15 -49.65 8.20
N LYS A 9 2.93 -50.11 8.49
CA LYS A 9 2.11 -51.05 7.69
C LYS A 9 0.81 -51.38 8.41
N GLU A 10 -0.10 -50.41 8.50
CA GLU A 10 -1.55 -50.68 8.63
C GLU A 10 -2.29 -49.83 7.59
N ILE A 11 -2.29 -50.38 6.39
CA ILE A 11 -2.96 -49.87 5.20
C ILE A 11 -4.38 -50.44 5.17
N ARG A 12 -5.36 -49.53 5.14
CA ARG A 12 -6.59 -49.54 4.33
C ARG A 12 -7.43 -50.83 4.28
N LYS A 13 -8.60 -50.76 4.92
CA LYS A 13 -9.90 -51.35 4.55
C LYS A 13 -10.88 -50.77 5.58
N GLU A 14 -11.78 -49.87 5.23
CA GLU A 14 -13.17 -50.14 4.83
C GLU A 14 -13.76 -48.79 4.35
N LEU A 15 -14.12 -48.62 3.07
CA LEU A 15 -15.47 -48.82 2.49
C LEU A 15 -16.56 -47.95 3.14
N SER A 16 -16.90 -46.83 2.48
CA SER A 16 -18.21 -46.17 2.51
C SER A 16 -19.15 -46.85 1.46
N PRO A 17 -20.44 -46.48 1.29
CA PRO A 17 -21.36 -45.65 2.09
C PRO A 17 -22.74 -46.33 2.34
N ARG A 18 -23.53 -45.90 3.34
CA ARG A 18 -25.01 -46.00 3.29
C ARG A 18 -25.69 -44.81 3.96
N ASN A 19 -26.61 -44.22 3.20
CA ASN A 19 -27.62 -43.24 3.61
C ASN A 19 -28.67 -43.87 4.52
N ASP A 20 -29.37 -42.96 5.19
CA ASP A 20 -30.72 -43.03 5.77
C ASP A 20 -30.70 -42.91 7.29
N LEU A 21 -31.14 -41.74 7.78
CA LEU A 21 -32.10 -41.64 8.87
C LEU A 21 -32.68 -40.21 8.92
N ASN A 22 -33.95 -40.17 8.55
CA ASN A 22 -34.91 -39.09 8.62
C ASN A 22 -35.35 -38.92 10.08
N ILE A 23 -35.15 -37.75 10.71
CA ILE A 23 -35.92 -37.34 11.89
C ILE A 23 -36.30 -35.87 11.72
N ASN A 24 -37.56 -35.66 11.33
CA ASN A 24 -38.29 -34.41 11.47
C ASN A 24 -39.03 -34.45 12.82
N SER A 25 -38.93 -33.37 13.59
CA SER A 25 -40.12 -32.62 14.08
C SER A 25 -39.72 -31.45 14.99
N ASN A 26 -40.02 -30.24 14.50
CA ASN A 26 -40.71 -29.13 15.18
C ASN A 26 -40.04 -28.49 16.41
N ASN A 27 -40.10 -27.19 16.67
CA ASN A 27 -40.59 -25.96 16.04
C ASN A 27 -40.00 -24.85 16.93
N ASP A 28 -39.55 -23.73 16.36
CA ASP A 28 -39.62 -22.38 16.93
C ASP A 28 -38.69 -21.45 16.12
N ASN A 29 -39.17 -21.03 14.96
CA ASN A 29 -38.66 -19.85 14.27
C ASN A 29 -39.84 -19.22 13.54
N GLN A 30 -40.59 -18.41 14.29
CA GLN A 30 -41.74 -17.68 13.77
C GLN A 30 -41.54 -16.19 14.02
N PHE A 31 -40.51 -15.61 13.39
CA PHE A 31 -40.46 -14.19 13.05
C PHE A 31 -39.65 -14.08 11.76
N PHE A 32 -40.17 -13.30 10.80
CA PHE A 32 -39.71 -13.13 9.42
C PHE A 32 -40.26 -14.13 8.40
N ASN A 33 -41.53 -13.95 8.08
CA ASN A 33 -42.01 -14.12 6.71
C ASN A 33 -43.06 -13.05 6.44
N GLU A 34 -42.67 -12.02 5.69
CA GLU A 34 -43.49 -11.39 4.65
C GLU A 34 -42.69 -10.26 3.98
N CYS A 35 -42.24 -10.48 2.74
CA CYS A 35 -42.71 -9.73 1.57
C CYS A 35 -41.77 -9.88 0.36
N ASN A 36 -42.38 -10.39 -0.71
CA ASN A 36 -42.26 -9.98 -2.11
C ASN A 36 -41.08 -10.45 -2.96
N GLU A 37 -41.44 -11.40 -3.82
CA GLU A 37 -40.89 -11.68 -5.14
C GLU A 37 -40.64 -10.38 -5.94
N ASN A 38 -39.39 -9.94 -5.97
CA ASN A 38 -38.86 -9.11 -7.04
C ASN A 38 -37.59 -9.78 -7.58
N LYS A 39 -37.67 -10.26 -8.82
CA LYS A 39 -36.52 -10.72 -9.60
C LYS A 39 -35.58 -9.53 -9.79
N ASN A 40 -34.52 -9.42 -8.97
CA ASN A 40 -33.24 -8.78 -9.30
C ASN A 40 -32.17 -8.76 -8.18
N ASP A 41 -32.38 -9.38 -7.01
CA ASP A 41 -31.38 -9.31 -5.92
C ASP A 41 -30.80 -10.69 -5.54
N VAL A 42 -29.98 -11.27 -6.43
CA VAL A 42 -28.88 -12.12 -5.93
C VAL A 42 -27.79 -11.14 -5.54
N TYR A 43 -27.81 -10.70 -4.28
CA TYR A 43 -26.69 -9.96 -3.69
C TYR A 43 -25.39 -10.71 -4.02
N ASP A 44 -24.44 -10.01 -4.64
CA ASP A 44 -23.14 -10.55 -5.06
C ASP A 44 -22.39 -11.08 -3.83
N ILE A 45 -22.55 -12.38 -3.54
CA ILE A 45 -22.03 -13.07 -2.35
C ILE A 45 -20.51 -12.83 -2.22
N ASP A 46 -19.83 -12.71 -3.35
CA ASP A 46 -18.39 -12.48 -3.44
C ASP A 46 -18.01 -11.09 -2.92
N ALA A 47 -18.79 -10.06 -3.27
CA ALA A 47 -18.57 -8.70 -2.77
C ALA A 47 -18.79 -8.61 -1.25
N GLN A 48 -19.74 -9.37 -0.70
CA GLN A 48 -20.01 -9.39 0.74
C GLN A 48 -18.83 -9.96 1.53
N GLN A 49 -18.14 -10.99 1.03
CA GLN A 49 -16.99 -11.58 1.72
C GLN A 49 -15.86 -10.56 1.93
N TRP A 50 -15.52 -9.79 0.90
CA TRP A 50 -14.50 -8.75 1.02
C TRP A 50 -14.95 -7.58 1.91
N GLN A 51 -16.23 -7.22 1.84
CA GLN A 51 -16.78 -6.13 2.65
C GLN A 51 -16.75 -6.45 4.16
N ILE A 52 -17.05 -7.70 4.55
CA ILE A 52 -16.96 -8.17 5.95
C ILE A 52 -15.53 -8.05 6.48
N LEU A 53 -14.51 -8.18 5.61
CA LEU A 53 -13.10 -8.00 5.98
C LEU A 53 -12.65 -6.53 6.05
N GLY A 54 -13.56 -5.56 5.84
CA GLY A 54 -13.28 -4.13 5.88
C GLY A 54 -12.78 -3.53 4.57
N VAL A 55 -12.79 -4.28 3.46
CA VAL A 55 -12.30 -3.78 2.18
C VAL A 55 -13.26 -2.74 1.58
N SER A 56 -12.73 -1.62 1.10
CA SER A 56 -13.51 -0.54 0.52
C SER A 56 -14.04 -0.89 -0.88
N THR A 57 -15.22 -0.36 -1.22
CA THR A 57 -15.91 -0.63 -2.50
C THR A 57 -15.05 -0.41 -3.75
N PRO A 58 -14.21 0.65 -3.86
CA PRO A 58 -13.34 0.82 -5.03
C PRO A 58 -12.37 -0.36 -5.23
N ILE A 59 -11.86 -0.92 -4.14
CA ILE A 59 -10.96 -2.08 -4.18
C ILE A 59 -11.74 -3.35 -4.49
N ILE A 60 -12.91 -3.57 -3.88
CA ILE A 60 -13.76 -4.74 -4.20
C ILE A 60 -14.09 -4.78 -5.69
N LYS A 61 -14.45 -3.63 -6.28
CA LYS A 61 -14.69 -3.51 -7.72
C LYS A 61 -13.45 -3.89 -8.54
N ALA A 62 -12.28 -3.44 -8.12
CA ALA A 62 -11.02 -3.79 -8.78
C ALA A 62 -10.68 -5.29 -8.66
N LEU A 63 -10.92 -5.90 -7.51
CA LEU A 63 -10.70 -7.34 -7.28
C LEU A 63 -11.63 -8.18 -8.14
N LYS A 64 -12.90 -7.78 -8.28
CA LYS A 64 -13.87 -8.42 -9.18
C LYS A 64 -13.42 -8.39 -10.64
N ASP A 65 -12.87 -7.27 -11.12
CA ASP A 65 -12.30 -7.17 -12.48
C ASP A 65 -11.10 -8.12 -12.68
N GLN A 66 -10.38 -8.46 -11.61
CA GLN A 66 -9.30 -9.45 -11.62
C GLN A 66 -9.79 -10.88 -11.36
N GLN A 67 -11.11 -11.10 -11.31
CA GLN A 67 -11.72 -12.41 -11.01
C GLN A 67 -11.34 -12.96 -9.62
N PHE A 68 -11.02 -12.08 -8.66
CA PHE A 68 -10.81 -12.44 -7.27
C PHE A 68 -12.13 -12.39 -6.50
N TYR A 69 -12.89 -13.47 -6.61
CA TYR A 69 -14.20 -13.62 -5.98
C TYR A 69 -14.10 -13.81 -4.47
N GLN A 70 -13.05 -14.46 -3.97
CA GLN A 70 -12.89 -14.78 -2.55
C GLN A 70 -11.47 -14.51 -2.04
N PRO A 71 -11.32 -14.11 -0.77
CA PRO A 71 -10.02 -13.91 -0.14
C PRO A 71 -9.30 -15.25 0.05
N THR A 72 -8.00 -15.27 -0.23
CA THR A 72 -7.12 -16.40 0.13
C THR A 72 -7.01 -16.53 1.67
N PRO A 73 -6.58 -17.69 2.21
CA PRO A 73 -6.46 -17.88 3.66
C PRO A 73 -5.59 -16.81 4.35
N ILE A 74 -4.45 -16.43 3.75
CA ILE A 74 -3.58 -15.39 4.33
C ILE A 74 -4.25 -14.02 4.33
N GLN A 75 -5.05 -13.71 3.30
CA GLN A 75 -5.82 -12.45 3.23
C GLN A 75 -6.95 -12.45 4.26
N ALA A 76 -7.71 -13.53 4.39
CA ALA A 76 -8.78 -13.64 5.38
C ALA A 76 -8.28 -13.45 6.82
N LEU A 77 -7.07 -13.95 7.13
CA LEU A 77 -6.42 -13.75 8.42
C LEU A 77 -5.81 -12.36 8.61
N THR A 78 -5.31 -11.74 7.53
CA THR A 78 -4.57 -10.47 7.60
C THR A 78 -5.50 -9.25 7.56
N LEU A 79 -6.54 -9.27 6.71
CA LEU A 79 -7.31 -8.07 6.40
C LEU A 79 -8.06 -7.50 7.60
N PRO A 80 -8.80 -8.30 8.42
CA PRO A 80 -9.49 -7.74 9.59
C PRO A 80 -8.56 -7.06 10.62
N PRO A 81 -7.47 -7.69 11.11
CA PRO A 81 -6.58 -7.01 12.05
C PRO A 81 -5.82 -5.84 11.42
N ALA A 82 -5.53 -5.88 10.12
CA ALA A 82 -4.83 -4.81 9.44
C ALA A 82 -5.73 -3.58 9.18
N ILE A 83 -6.96 -3.78 8.69
CA ILE A 83 -7.86 -2.68 8.31
C ILE A 83 -8.64 -2.18 9.52
N LEU A 84 -9.34 -3.06 10.21
CA LEU A 84 -10.24 -2.68 11.31
C LEU A 84 -9.48 -2.44 12.61
N GLY A 85 -8.39 -3.19 12.81
CA GLY A 85 -7.57 -3.13 14.02
C GLY A 85 -6.37 -2.19 13.94
N HIS A 86 -6.00 -1.73 12.74
CA HIS A 86 -4.76 -0.97 12.47
C HIS A 86 -3.51 -1.60 13.14
N ARG A 87 -3.44 -2.94 13.16
CA ARG A 87 -2.35 -3.66 13.83
C ARG A 87 -1.19 -3.91 12.89
N ASP A 88 0.01 -3.95 13.44
CA ASP A 88 1.18 -4.51 12.74
C ASP A 88 0.96 -5.98 12.43
N ILE A 89 1.48 -6.44 11.30
CA ILE A 89 1.29 -7.79 10.79
C ILE A 89 2.64 -8.46 10.59
N LEU A 90 2.79 -9.65 11.19
CA LEU A 90 3.86 -10.59 10.88
C LEU A 90 3.23 -11.79 10.17
N GLY A 91 3.51 -11.96 8.89
CA GLY A 91 2.94 -13.01 8.06
C GLY A 91 4.00 -13.98 7.56
N ALA A 92 3.76 -15.28 7.74
CA ALA A 92 4.51 -16.32 7.04
C ALA A 92 3.56 -17.10 6.14
N ALA A 93 3.87 -17.12 4.85
CA ALA A 93 3.14 -17.90 3.87
C ALA A 93 4.02 -18.12 2.64
N GLU A 94 3.82 -19.23 1.95
CA GLU A 94 4.57 -19.57 0.74
C GLU A 94 4.31 -18.57 -0.40
N THR A 95 5.15 -18.58 -1.42
CA THR A 95 4.96 -17.80 -2.64
C THR A 95 3.67 -18.23 -3.34
N GLY A 96 2.93 -17.28 -3.94
CA GLY A 96 1.63 -17.58 -4.58
C GLY A 96 0.44 -17.63 -3.62
N SER A 97 0.64 -17.56 -2.30
CA SER A 97 -0.45 -17.58 -1.30
C SER A 97 -1.34 -16.33 -1.26
N GLY A 98 -1.00 -15.27 -2.01
CA GLY A 98 -1.74 -14.01 -2.02
C GLY A 98 -1.24 -12.92 -1.08
N LYS A 99 -0.02 -13.05 -0.53
CA LYS A 99 0.63 -12.08 0.39
C LYS A 99 0.58 -10.63 -0.11
N THR A 100 0.83 -10.42 -1.40
CA THR A 100 0.87 -9.08 -2.01
C THR A 100 -0.41 -8.27 -1.76
N LEU A 101 -1.58 -8.89 -1.91
CA LEU A 101 -2.84 -8.22 -1.63
C LEU A 101 -3.18 -8.23 -0.14
N ALA A 102 -2.62 -9.15 0.65
CA ALA A 102 -2.80 -9.17 2.11
C ALA A 102 -2.21 -7.91 2.77
N PHE A 103 -1.07 -7.39 2.30
CA PHE A 103 -0.57 -6.07 2.73
C PHE A 103 -1.02 -4.93 1.82
N GLY A 104 -1.23 -5.18 0.52
CA GLY A 104 -1.56 -4.14 -0.45
C GLY A 104 -2.95 -3.53 -0.22
N ILE A 105 -3.95 -4.37 0.06
CA ILE A 105 -5.33 -3.91 0.26
C ILE A 105 -5.42 -2.97 1.48
N PRO A 106 -4.92 -3.31 2.69
CA PRO A 106 -4.97 -2.41 3.83
C PRO A 106 -4.29 -1.07 3.60
N ILE A 107 -3.17 -1.07 2.87
CA ILE A 107 -2.44 0.16 2.53
C ILE A 107 -3.28 1.06 1.63
N ILE A 108 -3.86 0.50 0.56
CA ILE A 108 -4.72 1.25 -0.37
C ILE A 108 -5.96 1.77 0.37
N ASN A 109 -6.62 0.94 1.18
CA ASN A 109 -7.79 1.31 2.01
C ASN A 109 -7.45 2.48 2.94
N GLY A 110 -6.36 2.36 3.68
CA GLY A 110 -5.93 3.38 4.63
C GLY A 110 -5.53 4.70 3.97
N ILE A 111 -4.87 4.65 2.81
CA ILE A 111 -4.57 5.86 2.03
C ILE A 111 -5.86 6.52 1.53
N LEU A 112 -6.84 5.75 1.05
CA LEU A 112 -8.14 6.29 0.67
C LEU A 112 -8.80 7.04 1.83
N GLU A 113 -8.82 6.44 3.03
CA GLU A 113 -9.36 7.08 4.22
C GLU A 113 -8.61 8.36 4.60
N LEU A 114 -7.27 8.35 4.53
CA LEU A 114 -6.45 9.53 4.81
C LEU A 114 -6.76 10.66 3.82
N LYS A 115 -6.90 10.35 2.53
CA LYS A 115 -7.23 11.34 1.49
C LYS A 115 -8.64 11.90 1.69
N ASN A 116 -9.61 11.06 2.04
CA ASN A 116 -10.98 11.50 2.35
C ASN A 116 -11.01 12.42 3.57
N LYS A 117 -10.31 12.07 4.66
CA LYS A 117 -10.17 12.94 5.85
C LYS A 117 -9.54 14.29 5.49
N GLN A 118 -8.48 14.29 4.67
CA GLN A 118 -7.85 15.54 4.21
C GLN A 118 -8.78 16.39 3.34
N PHE A 119 -9.60 15.76 2.51
CA PHE A 119 -10.58 16.46 1.67
C PHE A 119 -11.66 17.14 2.53
N GLU A 120 -12.23 16.43 3.50
CA GLU A 120 -13.23 17.00 4.41
C GLU A 120 -12.67 18.16 5.24
N ILE A 121 -11.45 18.03 5.78
CA ILE A 121 -10.79 19.13 6.52
C ILE A 121 -10.61 20.37 5.63
N LYS A 122 -10.25 20.19 4.35
CA LYS A 122 -10.12 21.31 3.40
C LYS A 122 -11.48 21.96 3.11
N LYS A 123 -12.51 21.15 2.93
CA LYS A 123 -13.88 21.62 2.70
C LYS A 123 -14.42 22.44 3.87
N GLU A 124 -14.21 21.97 5.10
CA GLU A 124 -14.58 22.70 6.32
C GLU A 124 -13.82 24.03 6.44
N ARG A 125 -12.51 24.04 6.17
CA ARG A 125 -11.70 25.27 6.16
C ARG A 125 -12.21 26.29 5.15
N ASN A 126 -12.52 25.87 3.94
CA ASN A 126 -13.03 26.76 2.89
C ASN A 126 -14.39 27.37 3.28
N LYS A 127 -15.29 26.57 3.88
CA LYS A 127 -16.58 27.05 4.39
C LYS A 127 -16.43 28.10 5.49
N ILE A 128 -15.42 27.95 6.37
CA ILE A 128 -15.12 28.95 7.41
C ILE A 128 -14.61 30.25 6.79
N ILE A 129 -13.81 30.19 5.73
CA ILE A 129 -13.27 31.37 5.03
C ILE A 129 -14.42 32.13 4.33
N GLU A 130 -15.29 31.42 3.60
CA GLU A 130 -16.46 32.01 2.94
C GLU A 130 -17.42 32.67 3.96
N ASN A 131 -17.68 32.00 5.09
CA ASN A 131 -18.55 32.53 6.13
C ASN A 131 -17.93 33.68 6.97
N LYS A 132 -16.60 33.86 6.93
CA LYS A 132 -15.92 34.96 7.64
C LYS A 132 -15.85 36.26 6.85
N GLY A 133 -16.49 36.35 5.68
CA GLY A 133 -16.72 37.62 4.99
C GLY A 133 -15.43 38.38 4.69
N TRP A 134 -14.39 37.71 4.18
CA TRP A 134 -13.30 38.45 3.58
C TRP A 134 -13.79 39.00 2.25
N ILE A 135 -14.13 40.28 2.24
CA ILE A 135 -14.38 41.04 1.01
C ILE A 135 -13.05 41.07 0.25
N CYS A 136 -12.85 40.14 -0.67
CA CYS A 136 -11.93 40.38 -1.77
C CYS A 136 -12.61 41.40 -2.67
N SER A 137 -12.07 42.62 -2.70
CA SER A 137 -12.42 43.62 -3.69
C SER A 137 -12.32 43.00 -5.09
N GLU A 138 -13.39 43.19 -5.85
CA GLU A 138 -13.56 42.77 -7.24
C GLU A 138 -12.28 42.97 -8.05
N ASN A 139 -11.90 41.99 -8.86
CA ASN A 139 -11.64 42.22 -10.28
C ASN A 139 -11.49 40.91 -11.08
N LYS A 140 -12.32 40.84 -12.12
CA LYS A 140 -12.26 40.00 -13.33
C LYS A 140 -12.44 38.49 -13.19
N THR A 141 -13.70 38.09 -13.39
CA THR A 141 -14.07 36.88 -14.13
C THR A 141 -13.27 36.79 -15.43
N ILE A 142 -12.50 35.72 -15.57
CA ILE A 142 -12.06 35.20 -16.87
C ILE A 142 -12.79 33.87 -17.02
N GLU A 143 -13.79 33.85 -17.88
CA GLU A 143 -14.35 32.62 -18.43
C GLU A 143 -13.27 31.96 -19.29
N ILE A 144 -12.93 30.71 -18.98
CA ILE A 144 -12.32 29.81 -19.96
C ILE A 144 -13.10 28.50 -19.89
N ASP A 145 -14.13 28.44 -20.71
CA ASP A 145 -14.59 27.18 -21.27
C ASP A 145 -13.45 26.61 -22.13
N ASN A 146 -13.07 25.36 -21.90
CA ASN A 146 -13.32 24.33 -22.91
C ASN A 146 -12.94 22.94 -22.42
N SER A 147 -13.86 22.04 -22.72
CA SER A 147 -13.70 20.60 -22.75
C SER A 147 -12.48 20.16 -23.55
N SER A 148 -11.76 19.17 -23.02
CA SER A 148 -11.14 18.15 -23.86
C SER A 148 -10.73 16.98 -22.98
N SER A 149 -11.55 15.93 -23.08
CA SER A 149 -11.18 14.54 -22.89
C SER A 149 -10.01 14.19 -23.81
N GLU A 150 -8.97 13.57 -23.27
CA GLU A 150 -8.03 12.79 -24.06
C GLU A 150 -7.35 11.76 -23.14
N SER A 151 -7.79 10.51 -23.29
CA SER A 151 -6.89 9.37 -23.23
C SER A 151 -5.79 9.57 -24.24
N ASP A 152 -4.55 9.14 -23.98
CA ASP A 152 -3.80 8.38 -24.97
C ASP A 152 -2.53 7.74 -24.42
N TYR A 153 -2.31 6.54 -24.97
CA TYR A 153 -1.09 5.77 -25.02
C TYR A 153 -0.14 6.44 -26.01
N GLU A 154 1.17 6.53 -25.74
CA GLU A 154 2.16 6.60 -26.82
C GLU A 154 3.46 5.88 -26.45
N GLU A 155 3.85 4.98 -27.37
CA GLU A 155 5.20 4.50 -27.63
C GLU A 155 5.84 5.39 -28.73
N ASP A 156 7.13 5.69 -28.51
CA ASP A 156 8.23 5.78 -29.47
C ASP A 156 8.46 6.95 -30.48
N ILE A 157 9.76 7.30 -30.55
CA ILE A 157 10.56 7.97 -31.60
C ILE A 157 10.76 9.50 -31.50
N ASP A 158 11.91 9.89 -30.93
CA ASP A 158 12.48 11.24 -31.04
C ASP A 158 13.33 11.36 -32.32
N THR A 159 12.86 12.18 -33.27
CA THR A 159 13.71 12.85 -34.28
C THR A 159 14.07 14.26 -33.78
N VAL A 160 15.37 14.51 -33.70
CA VAL A 160 16.00 15.79 -33.34
C VAL A 160 15.62 16.88 -34.33
N ASN A 161 15.28 18.08 -33.83
CA ASN A 161 15.59 19.32 -34.56
C ASN A 161 15.90 20.47 -33.59
N GLU A 162 17.09 21.02 -33.80
CA GLU A 162 17.69 22.17 -33.15
C GLU A 162 17.03 23.50 -33.60
N ASN A 163 17.37 24.56 -32.86
CA ASN A 163 17.16 25.99 -33.14
C ASN A 163 15.93 26.64 -32.49
N ASN A 164 16.11 27.12 -31.26
CA ASN A 164 15.86 28.54 -31.00
C ASN A 164 16.64 29.08 -29.79
N ILE A 165 17.52 30.03 -30.08
CA ILE A 165 18.32 30.82 -29.15
C ILE A 165 17.53 32.07 -28.75
N GLY A 166 17.64 32.50 -27.49
CA GLY A 166 17.36 33.86 -27.02
C GLY A 166 16.47 33.91 -25.77
N CYS A 167 16.74 34.65 -24.70
CA CYS A 167 17.72 35.70 -24.40
C CYS A 167 18.00 35.68 -22.88
N VAL A 168 19.25 35.93 -22.51
CA VAL A 168 19.67 36.18 -21.12
C VAL A 168 19.23 37.59 -20.71
N ARG A 169 18.55 37.73 -19.56
CA ARG A 169 18.33 39.01 -18.90
C ARG A 169 18.80 38.93 -17.44
N VAL A 170 20.02 39.41 -17.21
CA VAL A 170 20.52 39.67 -15.86
C VAL A 170 19.95 41.02 -15.41
N ILE A 171 19.21 41.04 -14.30
CA ILE A 171 18.94 42.26 -13.55
C ILE A 171 19.24 41.98 -12.08
N ASN A 172 20.17 42.77 -11.54
CA ASN A 172 20.70 42.75 -10.20
C ASN A 172 19.63 43.10 -9.15
N ASN A 173 19.72 42.41 -8.00
CA ASN A 173 19.20 42.81 -6.68
C ASN A 173 17.80 43.44 -6.63
N ILE A 174 16.78 42.58 -6.57
CA ILE A 174 15.47 42.93 -6.02
C ILE A 174 15.22 42.02 -4.82
N LYS A 175 15.06 42.63 -3.64
CA LYS A 175 14.55 41.97 -2.43
C LYS A 175 13.17 41.42 -2.75
N PHE A 176 13.03 40.10 -2.89
CA PHE A 176 11.72 39.45 -3.02
C PHE A 176 11.16 39.16 -1.63
N ASN A 177 10.32 40.08 -1.15
CA ASN A 177 9.28 39.75 -0.19
C ASN A 177 8.04 39.31 -0.99
N GLU A 178 7.56 38.10 -0.68
CA GLU A 178 6.22 37.54 -0.90
C GLU A 178 5.41 38.00 -2.13
N THR A 179 5.17 37.09 -3.08
CA THR A 179 3.83 36.52 -3.37
C THR A 179 3.89 35.60 -4.60
N ASN A 180 3.08 34.54 -4.57
CA ASN A 180 2.91 33.47 -5.58
C ASN A 180 3.99 32.37 -5.61
N THR A 181 4.24 31.73 -4.47
CA THR A 181 4.41 30.29 -4.52
C THR A 181 3.01 29.71 -4.71
N GLU A 182 2.71 29.20 -5.91
CA GLU A 182 1.73 28.13 -6.00
C GLU A 182 2.11 27.13 -4.91
N ASN A 183 1.24 26.98 -3.91
CA ASN A 183 1.47 26.11 -2.78
C ASN A 183 1.45 24.70 -3.36
N TYR A 184 2.59 24.22 -3.89
CA TYR A 184 2.84 22.83 -4.18
C TYR A 184 2.66 22.15 -2.83
N MET A 185 1.43 21.75 -2.53
CA MET A 185 1.10 20.89 -1.41
C MET A 185 1.94 19.65 -1.66
N GLU A 186 3.11 19.63 -1.04
CA GLU A 186 4.10 18.62 -1.25
C GLU A 186 3.44 17.26 -1.04
N LYS A 187 3.34 16.48 -2.11
CA LYS A 187 2.58 15.24 -2.04
C LYS A 187 3.20 14.32 -1.00
N PRO A 188 2.39 13.72 -0.12
CA PRO A 188 2.90 12.85 0.93
C PRO A 188 3.35 11.52 0.34
N LEU A 189 4.42 10.97 0.91
CA LEU A 189 4.79 9.57 0.73
C LEU A 189 4.13 8.78 1.87
N TYR A 190 3.04 8.06 1.58
CA TYR A 190 2.30 7.34 2.61
C TYR A 190 2.86 5.95 2.89
N ALA A 191 3.29 5.24 1.85
CA ALA A 191 3.70 3.85 1.97
C ALA A 191 5.03 3.56 1.28
N LEU A 192 5.83 2.72 1.93
CA LEU A 192 7.05 2.15 1.38
C LEU A 192 6.98 0.63 1.44
N ILE A 193 7.26 -0.03 0.33
CA ILE A 193 7.31 -1.49 0.21
C ILE A 193 8.73 -1.87 -0.18
N LEU A 194 9.43 -2.55 0.73
CA LEU A 194 10.75 -3.11 0.51
C LEU A 194 10.63 -4.55 0.05
N THR A 195 11.39 -4.90 -0.99
CA THR A 195 11.43 -6.23 -1.58
C THR A 195 12.84 -6.51 -2.09
N PRO A 196 13.35 -7.75 -2.02
CA PRO A 196 14.75 -8.05 -2.35
C PRO A 196 15.07 -7.98 -3.84
N THR A 197 14.08 -8.12 -4.73
CA THR A 197 14.34 -8.25 -6.18
C THR A 197 13.55 -7.30 -7.04
N ARG A 198 14.08 -7.06 -8.24
CA ARG A 198 13.46 -6.22 -9.26
C ARG A 198 12.19 -6.86 -9.78
N GLU A 199 12.24 -8.17 -9.99
CA GLU A 199 11.17 -8.99 -10.53
C GLU A 199 9.97 -8.97 -9.57
N LEU A 200 10.22 -9.21 -8.27
CA LEU A 200 9.17 -9.16 -7.27
C LEU A 200 8.61 -7.74 -7.12
N ALA A 201 9.44 -6.70 -7.15
CA ALA A 201 8.95 -5.32 -7.12
C ALA A 201 7.98 -4.98 -8.25
N ILE A 202 8.27 -5.46 -9.46
CA ILE A 202 7.39 -5.28 -10.62
C ILE A 202 6.08 -6.05 -10.42
N GLN A 203 6.13 -7.30 -9.95
CA GLN A 203 4.94 -8.09 -9.65
C GLN A 203 4.05 -7.42 -8.60
N ILE A 204 4.65 -6.90 -7.52
CA ILE A 204 3.93 -6.14 -6.49
C ILE A 204 3.26 -4.92 -7.10
N LYS A 205 3.98 -4.15 -7.93
CA LYS A 205 3.44 -2.97 -8.59
C LYS A 205 2.23 -3.30 -9.44
N ASP A 206 2.29 -4.37 -10.23
CA ASP A 206 1.21 -4.77 -11.11
C ASP A 206 -0.04 -5.16 -10.33
N HIS A 207 0.11 -5.96 -9.26
CA HIS A 207 -0.99 -6.33 -8.37
C HIS A 207 -1.61 -5.13 -7.67
N LEU A 208 -0.79 -4.21 -7.11
CA LEU A 208 -1.29 -3.03 -6.43
C LEU A 208 -1.95 -2.04 -7.39
N THR A 209 -1.41 -1.87 -8.60
CA THR A 209 -2.00 -0.98 -9.63
C THR A 209 -3.38 -1.49 -10.05
N LYS A 210 -3.52 -2.81 -10.21
CA LYS A 210 -4.81 -3.45 -10.49
C LYS A 210 -5.79 -3.23 -9.35
N ALA A 211 -5.38 -3.49 -8.09
CA ALA A 211 -6.24 -3.28 -6.91
C ALA A 211 -6.61 -1.80 -6.69
N ALA A 212 -5.75 -0.87 -7.11
CA ALA A 212 -5.95 0.57 -7.00
C ALA A 212 -6.65 1.20 -8.23
N LYS A 213 -7.08 0.39 -9.22
CA LYS A 213 -7.63 0.85 -10.52
C LYS A 213 -8.72 1.92 -10.40
N TYR A 214 -9.60 1.80 -9.40
CA TYR A 214 -10.70 2.74 -9.17
C TYR A 214 -10.37 3.81 -8.11
N THR A 215 -9.08 4.12 -7.94
CA THR A 215 -8.57 5.12 -7.00
C THR A 215 -7.64 6.10 -7.72
N ASN A 216 -7.30 7.21 -7.07
CA ASN A 216 -6.30 8.16 -7.56
C ASN A 216 -4.94 8.01 -6.85
N ILE A 217 -4.65 6.82 -6.33
CA ILE A 217 -3.39 6.52 -5.62
C ILE A 217 -2.30 6.22 -6.66
N LYS A 218 -1.18 6.94 -6.59
CA LYS A 218 -0.07 6.75 -7.51
C LYS A 218 0.97 5.82 -6.89
N ILE A 219 1.32 4.79 -7.64
CA ILE A 219 2.28 3.76 -7.24
C ILE A 219 3.51 3.86 -8.16
N ALA A 220 4.69 3.90 -7.56
CA ALA A 220 5.96 3.95 -8.28
C ALA A 220 6.88 2.83 -7.83
N VAL A 221 7.84 2.49 -8.70
CA VAL A 221 8.90 1.53 -8.37
C VAL A 221 10.27 2.18 -8.56
N VAL A 222 11.18 1.90 -7.64
CA VAL A 222 12.57 2.39 -7.62
C VAL A 222 13.51 1.19 -7.55
N LEU A 223 14.20 0.91 -8.66
CA LEU A 223 15.05 -0.28 -8.84
C LEU A 223 16.41 0.06 -9.44
N GLY A 224 17.42 -0.73 -9.13
CA GLY A 224 18.71 -0.64 -9.81
C GLY A 224 18.58 -0.87 -11.32
N GLY A 225 19.47 -0.27 -12.12
CA GLY A 225 19.50 -0.43 -13.58
C GLY A 225 18.47 0.38 -14.35
N MET A 226 17.70 1.26 -13.70
CA MET A 226 16.89 2.29 -14.39
C MET A 226 17.73 3.56 -14.58
N ALA A 227 17.50 4.27 -15.70
CA ALA A 227 18.09 5.60 -15.90
C ALA A 227 17.68 6.57 -14.79
N ALA A 228 18.63 7.35 -14.27
CA ALA A 228 18.40 8.30 -13.17
C ALA A 228 17.29 9.31 -13.51
N VAL A 229 17.32 9.88 -14.72
CA VAL A 229 16.31 10.83 -15.21
C VAL A 229 14.90 10.24 -15.19
N LYS A 230 14.75 8.95 -15.54
CA LYS A 230 13.45 8.26 -15.51
C LYS A 230 12.93 8.15 -14.07
N GLN A 231 13.81 7.85 -13.11
CA GLN A 231 13.42 7.75 -11.71
C GLN A 231 13.08 9.11 -11.11
N GLU A 232 13.85 10.16 -11.42
CA GLU A 232 13.54 11.52 -11.02
C GLU A 232 12.19 11.97 -11.54
N ARG A 233 11.87 11.70 -12.82
CA ARG A 233 10.57 12.00 -13.41
C ARG A 233 9.42 11.24 -12.74
N ILE A 234 9.64 10.00 -12.31
CA ILE A 234 8.62 9.20 -11.62
C ILE A 234 8.41 9.74 -10.20
N LEU A 235 9.48 10.07 -9.48
CA LEU A 235 9.44 10.55 -8.09
C LEU A 235 8.94 11.99 -8.00
N SER A 236 9.23 12.85 -8.99
CA SER A 236 8.74 14.23 -9.04
C SER A 236 7.22 14.33 -9.16
N LYS A 237 6.56 13.30 -9.69
CA LYS A 237 5.09 13.19 -9.70
C LYS A 237 4.49 13.01 -8.30
N GLY A 238 5.31 12.70 -7.29
CA GLY A 238 4.96 12.52 -5.90
C GLY A 238 4.05 11.30 -5.67
N PRO A 239 4.54 10.07 -5.95
CA PRO A 239 3.77 8.85 -5.73
C PRO A 239 3.48 8.60 -4.24
N GLU A 240 2.23 8.27 -3.91
CA GLU A 240 1.83 7.94 -2.54
C GLU A 240 2.41 6.61 -2.04
N ILE A 241 2.65 5.66 -2.94
CA ILE A 241 3.26 4.35 -2.65
C ILE A 241 4.54 4.20 -3.46
N VAL A 242 5.65 3.88 -2.79
CA VAL A 242 6.91 3.51 -3.45
C VAL A 242 7.24 2.06 -3.12
N ILE A 243 7.53 1.28 -4.16
CA ILE A 243 8.06 -0.09 -4.06
C ILE A 243 9.53 -0.03 -4.45
N ALA A 244 10.44 -0.60 -3.66
CA ALA A 244 11.86 -0.48 -3.94
C ALA A 244 12.70 -1.64 -3.42
N THR A 245 13.85 -1.83 -4.09
CA THR A 245 14.96 -2.61 -3.54
C THR A 245 15.78 -1.75 -2.58
N PRO A 246 16.19 -2.25 -1.40
CA PRO A 246 16.86 -1.44 -0.37
C PRO A 246 18.07 -0.66 -0.87
N GLY A 247 18.97 -1.29 -1.63
CA GLY A 247 20.19 -0.64 -2.13
C GLY A 247 19.91 0.60 -2.99
N ARG A 248 19.06 0.47 -4.02
CA ARG A 248 18.71 1.62 -4.88
C ARG A 248 17.96 2.71 -4.13
N LEU A 249 17.07 2.33 -3.21
CA LEU A 249 16.33 3.29 -2.40
C LEU A 249 17.28 4.12 -1.53
N TRP A 250 18.20 3.45 -0.84
CA TRP A 250 19.19 4.10 0.01
C TRP A 250 20.06 5.08 -0.77
N GLU A 251 20.56 4.66 -1.94
CA GLU A 251 21.33 5.51 -2.84
C GLU A 251 20.59 6.82 -3.20
N LEU A 252 19.32 6.74 -3.59
CA LEU A 252 18.52 7.93 -3.93
C LEU A 252 18.21 8.84 -2.73
N ILE A 253 18.04 8.25 -1.53
CA ILE A 253 17.88 9.03 -0.30
C ILE A 253 19.16 9.79 0.01
N GLN A 254 20.32 9.15 -0.14
CA GLN A 254 21.63 9.75 0.10
C GLN A 254 21.95 10.86 -0.91
N TYR A 255 21.51 10.72 -2.16
CA TYR A 255 21.58 11.79 -3.16
C TYR A 255 20.57 12.94 -2.92
N GLY A 256 19.75 12.86 -1.88
CA GLY A 256 18.86 13.95 -1.49
C GLY A 256 17.60 14.08 -2.34
N ASN A 257 17.07 12.97 -2.87
CA ASN A 257 15.81 13.02 -3.62
C ASN A 257 14.68 13.64 -2.75
N PRO A 258 14.03 14.73 -3.19
CA PRO A 258 13.07 15.46 -2.36
C PRO A 258 11.86 14.63 -1.91
N HIS A 259 11.35 13.76 -2.78
CA HIS A 259 10.18 12.93 -2.44
C HIS A 259 10.54 11.82 -1.44
N LEU A 260 11.70 11.19 -1.62
CA LEU A 260 12.18 10.13 -0.73
C LEU A 260 12.76 10.66 0.59
N SER A 261 13.01 11.97 0.72
CA SER A 261 13.39 12.57 2.01
C SER A 261 12.32 12.37 3.11
N LYS A 262 11.08 12.09 2.72
CA LYS A 262 9.88 11.94 3.57
C LYS A 262 9.71 10.55 4.19
N VAL A 263 10.69 9.67 4.06
CA VAL A 263 10.61 8.27 4.53
C VAL A 263 10.41 8.11 6.04
N ASP A 264 10.66 9.15 6.85
CA ASP A 264 10.37 9.17 8.29
C ASP A 264 8.90 9.50 8.62
N SER A 265 8.12 9.92 7.62
CA SER A 265 6.71 10.30 7.74
C SER A 265 5.72 9.23 7.25
N LEU A 266 6.23 8.05 6.88
CA LEU A 266 5.45 6.92 6.39
C LEU A 266 4.32 6.52 7.34
N LYS A 267 3.16 6.19 6.76
CA LYS A 267 2.01 5.59 7.45
C LYS A 267 1.97 4.09 7.33
N TYR A 268 2.59 3.55 6.27
CA TYR A 268 2.69 2.13 6.03
C TYR A 268 4.12 1.74 5.63
N LEU A 269 4.65 0.70 6.24
CA LEU A 269 5.92 0.09 5.84
C LEU A 269 5.69 -1.41 5.60
N VAL A 270 6.19 -1.92 4.48
CA VAL A 270 6.19 -3.36 4.17
C VAL A 270 7.63 -3.82 3.98
N ILE A 271 7.96 -4.97 4.55
CA ILE A 271 9.20 -5.72 4.30
C ILE A 271 8.77 -7.11 3.82
N ASP A 272 8.90 -7.37 2.52
CA ASP A 272 8.49 -8.64 1.89
C ASP A 272 9.69 -9.52 1.53
N GLU A 273 9.56 -10.84 1.65
CA GLU A 273 10.70 -11.79 1.61
C GLU A 273 11.81 -11.41 2.62
N THR A 274 11.40 -11.21 3.87
CA THR A 274 12.32 -10.80 4.95
C THR A 274 13.41 -11.82 5.22
N ASP A 275 13.12 -13.12 5.09
CA ASP A 275 14.11 -14.20 5.13
C ASP A 275 15.26 -13.92 4.17
N ARG A 276 14.94 -13.64 2.91
CA ARG A 276 15.92 -13.31 1.87
C ARG A 276 16.65 -11.99 2.11
N MET A 277 15.97 -11.01 2.69
CA MET A 277 16.60 -9.72 3.02
C MET A 277 17.62 -9.80 4.15
N LEU A 278 17.51 -10.80 5.04
CA LEU A 278 18.37 -10.98 6.21
C LEU A 278 19.45 -12.05 6.03
N GLU A 279 19.50 -12.71 4.87
CA GLU A 279 20.58 -13.63 4.52
C GLU A 279 21.96 -12.95 4.58
N LYS A 280 22.98 -13.69 5.04
CA LYS A 280 24.34 -13.13 5.20
C LYS A 280 24.86 -12.60 3.87
N GLY A 281 25.31 -11.35 3.87
CA GLY A 281 25.85 -10.68 2.68
C GLY A 281 24.79 -9.90 1.86
N HIS A 282 23.52 -9.94 2.26
CA HIS A 282 22.45 -9.18 1.62
C HIS A 282 22.17 -7.85 2.35
N PHE A 283 21.91 -6.80 1.56
CA PHE A 283 21.43 -5.46 1.96
C PHE A 283 22.00 -4.89 3.26
N GLN A 284 23.30 -4.60 3.30
CA GLN A 284 23.93 -3.90 4.44
C GLN A 284 23.26 -2.53 4.69
N GLU A 285 22.73 -1.91 3.64
CA GLU A 285 22.03 -0.64 3.64
C GLU A 285 20.65 -0.73 4.31
N LEU A 286 20.06 -1.92 4.45
CA LEU A 286 18.72 -2.09 5.04
C LEU A 286 18.68 -1.57 6.48
N GLN A 287 19.73 -1.83 7.27
CA GLN A 287 19.80 -1.33 8.64
C GLN A 287 19.81 0.21 8.67
N GLN A 288 20.67 0.84 7.86
CA GLN A 288 20.79 2.30 7.79
C GLN A 288 19.48 2.95 7.30
N LEU A 289 18.84 2.32 6.31
CA LEU A 289 17.55 2.72 5.79
C LEU A 289 16.46 2.65 6.88
N LEU A 290 16.40 1.56 7.64
CA LEU A 290 15.44 1.41 8.74
C LEU A 290 15.69 2.42 9.87
N GLU A 291 16.95 2.70 10.21
CA GLU A 291 17.32 3.75 11.16
C GLU A 291 16.82 5.12 10.69
N LYS A 292 17.00 5.44 9.39
CA LYS A 292 16.49 6.68 8.80
C LYS A 292 14.96 6.75 8.83
N ILE A 293 14.26 5.67 8.48
CA ILE A 293 12.79 5.57 8.54
C ILE A 293 12.27 5.72 9.99
N ASN A 294 13.04 5.24 10.97
CA ASN A 294 12.65 5.22 12.38
C ASN A 294 13.11 6.44 13.19
N THR A 295 13.68 7.45 12.53
CA THR A 295 14.21 8.64 13.21
C THR A 295 13.14 9.41 14.00
N ASN A 296 11.88 9.37 13.55
CA ASN A 296 10.77 10.08 14.22
C ASN A 296 9.93 9.13 15.09
N GLU A 297 10.15 9.14 16.41
CA GLU A 297 9.43 8.26 17.36
C GLU A 297 7.91 8.43 17.35
N LYS A 298 7.41 9.66 17.12
CA LYS A 298 5.97 9.92 17.07
C LYS A 298 5.36 9.25 15.84
N ARG A 299 6.00 9.41 14.68
CA ARG A 299 5.54 8.79 13.43
C ARG A 299 5.66 7.28 13.47
N LEU A 300 6.72 6.76 14.09
CA LEU A 300 6.91 5.33 14.32
C LEU A 300 5.71 4.70 15.04
N LYS A 301 5.17 5.35 16.07
CA LYS A 301 3.99 4.85 16.82
C LYS A 301 2.67 4.92 16.04
N GLU A 302 2.59 5.81 15.04
CA GLU A 302 1.40 5.97 14.19
C GLU A 302 1.44 5.08 12.93
N ARG A 303 2.62 4.54 12.60
CA ARG A 303 2.86 3.77 11.38
C ARG A 303 2.44 2.32 11.58
N GLN A 304 1.77 1.76 10.58
CA GLN A 304 1.50 0.33 10.52
C GLN A 304 2.61 -0.36 9.72
N THR A 305 3.13 -1.47 10.26
CA THR A 305 4.22 -2.24 9.65
C THR A 305 3.77 -3.66 9.31
N PHE A 306 4.10 -4.09 8.10
CA PHE A 306 3.88 -5.44 7.60
C PHE A 306 5.23 -6.09 7.34
N VAL A 307 5.45 -7.26 7.92
CA VAL A 307 6.65 -8.06 7.67
C VAL A 307 6.18 -9.42 7.16
N PHE A 308 6.56 -9.74 5.94
CA PHE A 308 6.22 -10.99 5.29
C PHE A 308 7.48 -11.79 4.97
N SER A 309 7.38 -13.10 5.14
CA SER A 309 8.44 -14.07 4.88
C SER A 309 7.85 -15.34 4.27
N ALA A 310 8.61 -16.07 3.45
CA ALA A 310 8.20 -17.41 3.05
C ALA A 310 8.30 -18.38 4.23
N THR A 311 9.30 -18.17 5.08
CA THR A 311 9.57 -18.98 6.26
C THR A 311 9.60 -18.15 7.54
N LEU A 312 8.99 -18.64 8.62
CA LEU A 312 9.07 -18.02 9.94
C LEU A 312 10.30 -18.57 10.69
N THR A 313 11.48 -18.50 10.07
CA THR A 313 12.72 -18.84 10.74
C THR A 313 13.13 -17.67 11.64
N MET A 314 12.81 -17.75 12.93
CA MET A 314 13.41 -16.88 13.94
C MET A 314 14.88 -17.27 14.17
N VAL A 315 15.72 -17.08 13.16
CA VAL A 315 17.17 -17.33 13.24
C VAL A 315 17.89 -15.99 13.09
N HIS A 316 17.54 -15.04 13.95
CA HIS A 316 18.36 -13.85 14.15
C HIS A 316 18.47 -13.60 15.64
N ASP A 317 19.70 -13.36 16.09
CA ASP A 317 19.96 -12.97 17.46
C ASP A 317 19.20 -11.70 17.80
N ILE A 318 18.67 -11.66 19.02
CA ILE A 318 17.93 -10.51 19.56
C ILE A 318 18.80 -9.25 19.38
N PRO A 319 18.28 -8.16 18.79
CA PRO A 319 19.04 -6.92 18.64
C PRO A 319 19.69 -6.47 19.94
N GLU A 320 20.98 -6.09 19.90
CA GLU A 320 21.77 -5.79 21.11
C GLU A 320 21.13 -4.77 22.05
N TYR A 321 20.35 -3.83 21.52
CA TYR A 321 19.65 -2.82 22.31
C TYR A 321 18.55 -3.43 23.22
N LEU A 322 17.93 -4.53 22.81
CA LEU A 322 16.97 -5.29 23.65
C LEU A 322 17.70 -6.15 24.69
N GLN A 323 18.93 -6.58 24.41
CA GLN A 323 19.76 -7.29 25.38
C GLN A 323 20.23 -6.36 26.51
N LYS A 324 20.54 -5.09 26.21
CA LYS A 324 20.95 -4.08 27.22
C LYS A 324 19.83 -3.75 28.22
N LYS A 325 18.56 -3.84 27.82
CA LYS A 325 17.43 -3.55 28.72
C LYS A 325 17.22 -4.65 29.77
N LYS A 326 17.50 -5.91 29.45
CA LYS A 326 17.43 -7.05 30.39
C LYS A 326 18.52 -7.03 31.48
N ARG A 327 19.64 -6.34 31.23
CA ARG A 327 20.76 -6.26 32.19
C ARG A 327 20.58 -5.19 33.28
N LYS A 328 19.54 -4.35 33.22
CA LYS A 328 19.27 -3.29 34.20
C LYS A 328 18.19 -3.65 35.23
N THR A 329 17.82 -4.92 35.34
CA THR A 329 16.77 -5.37 36.25
C THR A 329 17.25 -6.54 37.09
N TYR A 330 18.31 -6.34 37.88
CA TYR A 330 18.62 -7.11 39.09
C TYR A 330 19.42 -6.24 40.04
#